data_AF-A0AAV2TIR7-F1
#
_entry.id   AF-A0AAV2TIR7-F1
#
_cell.length_a   1.000
_cell.length_b   1.000
_cell.length_c   1.000
_cell.angle_alpha   90.00
_cell.angle_beta   90.00
_cell.angle_gamma   90.00
#
_symmetry.space_group_name_H-M   'P 1'
#
loop_
_entity.id
_entity.type
_entity.pdbx_description
1 polymer ?
#
loop_
_entity_poly.entity_id
_entity_poly.type
_entity_poly.pdbx_seq_one_letter_code
_entity_poly.pdbx_strand_id
1 'polypeptide(L)'
;MNTSRGGSFKQVMEMFMALDVNETGVLPAAEFRRALLSSGMRKELIEKVFDRLGPHHEITLERLKDALGYSETALADCRSFFGSMDVDGSGTITVAELAPLLRKMNPAVAVETVNQWIKDHDKNGDGKLNFEEFREFMLDEFNL
;
A
#
# COMPACT_ATOMS: atom_id res chain seq x y z
N MET A 1 21.91 24.29 5.78
CA MET A 1 21.70 23.49 7.00
C MET A 1 20.46 22.64 6.80
N ASN A 2 20.60 21.34 6.52
CA ASN A 2 19.46 20.47 6.22
C ASN A 2 19.44 19.31 7.23
N THR A 3 18.94 19.59 8.43
CA THR A 3 18.87 18.62 9.54
C THR A 3 17.42 18.27 9.81
N SER A 4 16.88 17.39 8.97
CA SER A 4 15.66 16.63 9.24
C SER A 4 15.67 15.33 8.44
N ARG A 5 16.75 14.54 8.55
CA ARG A 5 16.72 13.12 8.18
C ARG A 5 16.27 12.33 9.40
N GLY A 6 15.00 12.49 9.76
CA GLY A 6 14.31 11.47 10.53
C GLY A 6 14.07 10.31 9.58
N GLY A 7 14.68 9.16 9.84
CA GLY A 7 14.52 7.98 9.00
C GLY A 7 13.04 7.67 8.77
N SER A 8 12.60 7.72 7.52
CA SER A 8 11.22 7.48 7.14
C SER A 8 11.00 6.00 6.84
N PHE A 9 9.76 5.54 6.98
CA PHE A 9 9.36 4.17 6.61
C PHE A 9 9.90 3.76 5.22
N LYS A 10 9.78 4.67 4.24
CA LYS A 10 10.23 4.44 2.87
C LYS A 10 11.72 4.08 2.82
N GLN A 11 12.55 4.74 3.61
CA GLN A 11 13.98 4.41 3.67
C GLN A 11 14.25 3.01 4.22
N VAL A 12 13.42 2.52 5.16
CA VAL A 12 13.56 1.17 5.72
C VAL A 12 13.25 0.10 4.68
N MET A 13 12.19 0.30 3.88
CA MET A 13 11.83 -0.59 2.78
C MET A 13 12.85 -0.54 1.63
N GLU A 14 13.30 0.65 1.25
CA GLU A 14 14.33 0.81 0.21
C GLU A 14 15.63 0.11 0.61
N MET A 15 15.98 0.14 1.90
CA MET A 15 17.12 -0.63 2.41
C MET A 15 16.89 -2.13 2.32
N PHE A 16 15.71 -2.63 2.70
CA PHE A 16 15.40 -4.05 2.59
C PHE A 16 15.51 -4.54 1.14
N MET A 17 14.90 -3.81 0.20
CA MET A 17 14.96 -4.11 -1.23
C MET A 17 16.38 -4.02 -1.81
N ALA A 18 17.18 -3.08 -1.32
CA ALA A 18 18.57 -2.96 -1.75
C ALA A 18 19.49 -4.06 -1.21
N LEU A 19 19.11 -4.72 -0.11
CA LEU A 19 19.88 -5.79 0.52
C LEU A 19 19.44 -7.18 0.05
N ASP A 20 18.15 -7.38 -0.19
CA ASP A 20 17.56 -8.62 -0.72
C ASP A 20 17.80 -8.74 -2.25
N VAL A 21 19.07 -8.72 -2.66
CA VAL A 21 19.49 -8.75 -4.08
C VAL A 21 19.09 -10.05 -4.78
N ASN A 22 18.91 -11.11 -4.00
CA ASN A 22 18.49 -12.44 -4.45
C ASN A 22 16.96 -12.58 -4.53
N GLU A 23 16.19 -11.52 -4.25
CA GLU A 23 14.72 -11.47 -4.30
C GLU A 23 14.07 -12.60 -3.49
N THR A 24 14.74 -13.02 -2.41
CA THR A 24 14.24 -14.13 -1.59
C THR A 24 13.12 -13.69 -0.66
N GLY A 25 12.94 -12.38 -0.47
CA GLY A 25 11.96 -11.82 0.45
C GLY A 25 12.31 -12.03 1.92
N VAL A 26 13.49 -12.59 2.22
CA VAL A 26 13.98 -12.94 3.55
C VAL A 26 15.40 -12.43 3.74
N LEU A 27 15.65 -11.74 4.85
CA LEU A 27 16.95 -11.17 5.16
C LEU A 27 17.34 -11.45 6.62
N PRO A 28 18.58 -11.85 6.91
CA PRO A 28 19.00 -12.06 8.29
C PRO A 28 18.84 -10.80 9.13
N ALA A 29 18.26 -10.95 10.33
CA ALA A 29 18.03 -9.85 11.27
C ALA A 29 19.30 -9.07 11.60
N ALA A 30 20.45 -9.75 11.65
CA ALA A 30 21.74 -9.13 11.85
C ALA A 30 22.16 -8.23 10.67
N GLU A 31 21.93 -8.65 9.43
CA GLU A 31 22.25 -7.83 8.25
C GLU A 31 21.34 -6.62 8.15
N PHE A 32 20.04 -6.82 8.39
CA PHE A 32 19.08 -5.74 8.39
C PHE A 32 19.41 -4.69 9.45
N ARG A 33 19.74 -5.13 10.68
CA ARG A 33 20.13 -4.23 11.77
C ARG A 33 21.37 -3.42 11.42
N ARG A 34 22.38 -4.07 10.83
CA ARG A 34 23.62 -3.41 10.40
C ARG A 34 23.34 -2.37 9.31
N ALA A 35 22.48 -2.68 8.36
CA ALA A 35 22.11 -1.74 7.32
C ALA A 35 21.37 -0.52 7.87
N LEU A 36 20.39 -0.71 8.77
CA LEU A 36 19.69 0.41 9.41
C LEU A 36 20.62 1.29 10.23
N LEU A 37 21.59 0.70 10.95
CA LEU A 37 22.62 1.49 11.64
C LEU A 37 23.49 2.28 10.66
N SER A 38 23.81 1.68 9.50
CA SER A 38 24.64 2.29 8.45
C SER A 38 23.93 3.43 7.70
N SER A 39 22.60 3.41 7.55
CA SER A 39 21.85 4.56 6.99
C SER A 39 21.80 5.78 7.89
N GLY A 40 22.26 5.65 9.14
CA GLY A 40 22.05 6.69 10.14
C GLY A 40 20.62 6.73 10.66
N MET A 41 19.88 5.62 10.59
CA MET A 41 18.61 5.52 11.30
C MET A 41 18.83 5.66 12.81
N ARG A 42 17.87 6.30 13.48
CA ARG A 42 17.93 6.45 14.93
C ARG A 42 17.84 5.08 15.59
N LYS A 43 18.80 4.78 16.47
CA LYS A 43 18.83 3.53 17.25
C LYS A 43 17.49 3.23 17.93
N GLU A 44 16.80 4.24 18.46
CA GLU A 44 15.48 4.07 19.09
C GLU A 44 14.42 3.52 18.12
N LEU A 45 14.41 3.99 16.87
CA LEU A 45 13.48 3.49 15.86
C LEU A 45 13.84 2.05 15.45
N ILE A 46 15.13 1.75 15.32
CA ILE A 46 15.61 0.40 15.05
C ILE A 46 15.14 -0.55 16.15
N GLU A 47 15.39 -0.23 17.42
CA GLU A 47 14.98 -1.06 18.55
C GLU A 47 13.45 -1.25 18.57
N LYS A 48 12.66 -0.19 18.31
CA LYS A 48 11.19 -0.28 18.20
C LYS A 48 10.73 -1.22 17.07
N VAL A 49 11.40 -1.20 15.93
CA VAL A 49 11.09 -2.09 14.80
C VAL A 49 11.43 -3.53 15.15
N PHE A 50 12.60 -3.78 15.76
CA PHE A 50 13.00 -5.12 16.19
C PHE A 50 12.15 -5.67 17.36
N ASP A 51 11.70 -4.80 18.26
CA ASP A 51 10.78 -5.15 19.36
C ASP A 51 9.44 -5.63 18.80
N ARG A 52 8.89 -4.93 17.80
CA ARG A 52 7.67 -5.34 17.09
C ARG A 52 7.85 -6.59 16.24
N LEU A 53 9.00 -6.71 15.57
CA LEU A 53 9.34 -7.90 14.80
C LEU A 53 9.49 -9.13 15.69
N GLY A 54 9.82 -8.97 16.98
CA GLY A 54 10.02 -10.07 17.93
C GLY A 54 11.37 -10.78 17.74
N PRO A 55 11.64 -11.82 18.56
CA PRO A 55 12.92 -12.54 18.54
C PRO A 55 12.99 -13.49 17.34
N HIS A 56 13.32 -12.95 16.17
CA HIS A 56 13.50 -13.72 14.94
C HIS A 56 14.90 -13.55 14.39
N HIS A 57 15.45 -14.64 13.87
CA HIS A 57 16.75 -14.64 13.20
C HIS A 57 16.66 -14.05 11.78
N GLU A 58 15.46 -14.02 11.21
CA GLU A 58 15.19 -13.60 9.83
C GLU A 58 14.05 -12.59 9.81
N ILE A 59 14.23 -11.55 9.02
CA ILE A 59 13.26 -10.49 8.75
C ILE A 59 12.73 -10.74 7.35
N THR A 60 11.43 -10.90 7.22
CA THR A 60 10.78 -11.01 5.91
C THR A 60 10.13 -9.69 5.56
N LEU A 61 9.89 -9.46 4.27
CA LEU A 61 9.19 -8.27 3.80
C LEU A 61 7.82 -8.13 4.47
N GLU A 62 7.07 -9.22 4.62
CA GLU A 62 5.75 -9.24 5.26
C GLU A 62 5.82 -8.83 6.72
N ARG A 63 6.77 -9.36 7.48
CA ARG A 63 6.95 -8.99 8.88
C ARG A 63 7.45 -7.58 9.04
N LEU A 64 8.35 -7.15 8.16
CA LEU A 64 8.85 -5.78 8.15
C LEU A 64 7.70 -4.81 7.87
N LYS A 65 6.85 -5.14 6.90
CA LYS A 65 5.60 -4.42 6.63
C LYS A 65 4.75 -4.40 7.90
N ASP A 66 4.42 -5.54 8.49
CA ASP A 66 3.57 -5.64 9.68
C ASP A 66 4.13 -4.86 10.89
N ALA A 67 5.41 -5.02 11.20
CA ALA A 67 6.08 -4.30 12.29
C ALA A 67 6.10 -2.78 12.09
N LEU A 68 6.06 -2.35 10.83
CA LEU A 68 5.98 -0.95 10.44
C LEU A 68 4.53 -0.48 10.16
N GLY A 69 3.53 -1.36 10.34
CA GLY A 69 2.11 -1.05 10.10
C GLY A 69 1.69 -1.04 8.62
N TYR A 70 2.49 -1.63 7.74
CA TYR A 70 2.27 -1.77 6.31
C TYR A 70 1.51 -3.03 5.89
N SER A 71 0.92 -3.77 6.84
CA SER A 71 -0.06 -4.82 6.53
C SER A 71 -1.48 -4.28 6.28
N GLU A 72 -1.67 -2.95 6.36
CA GLU A 72 -2.93 -2.26 6.09
C GLU A 72 -2.83 -1.19 5.00
N THR A 73 -1.68 -0.92 4.38
CA THR A 73 -1.57 0.18 3.40
C THR A 73 -2.35 -0.09 2.13
N ALA A 74 -2.46 -1.33 1.64
CA ALA A 74 -3.39 -1.60 0.54
C ALA A 74 -4.83 -1.20 0.91
N LEU A 75 -5.29 -1.53 2.11
CA LEU A 75 -6.63 -1.19 2.61
C LEU A 75 -6.79 0.29 2.96
N ALA A 76 -5.76 0.94 3.49
CA ALA A 76 -5.76 2.35 3.87
C ALA A 76 -5.59 3.25 2.65
N ASP A 77 -4.75 2.86 1.69
CA ASP A 77 -4.67 3.46 0.36
C ASP A 77 -5.99 3.23 -0.38
N CYS A 78 -6.58 2.01 -0.33
CA CYS A 78 -7.91 1.76 -0.89
C CYS A 78 -8.96 2.65 -0.23
N ARG A 79 -8.97 2.80 1.08
CA ARG A 79 -9.96 3.63 1.80
C ARG A 79 -9.75 5.11 1.58
N SER A 80 -8.50 5.57 1.51
CA SER A 80 -8.17 6.95 1.19
C SER A 80 -8.48 7.28 -0.27
N PHE A 81 -8.24 6.33 -1.18
CA PHE A 81 -8.55 6.46 -2.60
C PHE A 81 -10.06 6.39 -2.85
N PHE A 82 -10.75 5.46 -2.19
CA PHE A 82 -12.20 5.35 -2.18
C PHE A 82 -12.83 6.65 -1.67
N GLY A 83 -12.35 7.20 -0.55
CA GLY A 83 -12.81 8.49 -0.04
C GLY A 83 -12.45 9.68 -0.93
N SER A 84 -11.46 9.56 -1.82
CA SER A 84 -11.18 10.58 -2.84
C SER A 84 -12.09 10.47 -4.07
N MET A 85 -12.73 9.31 -4.26
CA MET A 85 -13.66 9.01 -5.35
C MET A 85 -15.10 9.30 -4.96
N ASP A 86 -15.52 8.86 -3.77
CA ASP A 86 -16.84 9.07 -3.17
C ASP A 86 -16.96 10.53 -2.69
N VAL A 87 -17.25 11.42 -3.65
CA VAL A 87 -17.30 12.87 -3.40
C VAL A 87 -18.54 13.24 -2.60
N ASP A 88 -19.64 12.51 -2.79
CA ASP A 88 -20.89 12.74 -2.05
C ASP A 88 -20.91 12.07 -0.67
N GLY A 89 -19.98 11.17 -0.40
CA GLY A 89 -19.88 10.46 0.88
C GLY A 89 -20.98 9.41 1.05
N SER A 90 -21.53 8.89 -0.05
CA SER A 90 -22.60 7.90 -0.02
C SER A 90 -22.12 6.52 0.42
N GLY A 91 -20.79 6.30 0.48
CA GLY A 91 -20.20 5.00 0.74
C GLY A 91 -20.21 4.07 -0.47
N THR A 92 -20.52 4.59 -1.66
CA THR A 92 -20.55 3.87 -2.94
C THR A 92 -19.99 4.74 -4.06
N ILE A 93 -19.20 4.18 -4.97
CA ILE A 93 -18.68 4.89 -6.14
C ILE A 93 -19.62 4.65 -7.33
N THR A 94 -20.17 5.74 -7.86
CA THR A 94 -21.00 5.72 -9.06
C THR A 94 -20.19 5.92 -10.34
N VAL A 95 -20.76 5.57 -11.50
CA VAL A 95 -20.16 5.85 -12.84
C VAL A 95 -19.80 7.32 -12.99
N ALA A 96 -20.62 8.23 -12.46
CA ALA A 96 -20.41 9.67 -12.55
C ALA A 96 -19.21 10.15 -11.73
N GLU A 97 -18.90 9.47 -10.62
CA GLU A 97 -17.77 9.77 -9.74
C GLU A 97 -16.47 9.13 -10.26
N LEU A 98 -16.56 7.94 -10.84
CA LEU A 98 -15.40 7.22 -11.37
C LEU A 98 -14.94 7.75 -12.73
N ALA A 99 -15.86 8.16 -13.60
CA ALA A 99 -15.55 8.66 -14.95
C ALA A 99 -14.53 9.82 -15.00
N PRO A 100 -14.64 10.88 -14.18
CA PRO A 100 -13.65 11.96 -14.19
C PRO A 100 -12.27 11.49 -13.72
N LEU A 101 -12.18 10.49 -12.85
CA LEU A 101 -10.93 9.92 -12.40
C LEU A 101 -10.26 9.04 -13.44
N LEU A 102 -11.03 8.15 -14.08
CA LEU A 102 -10.50 7.34 -15.17
C LEU A 102 -10.08 8.22 -16.36
N ARG A 103 -10.75 9.35 -16.60
CA ARG A 103 -10.30 10.34 -17.59
C ARG A 103 -9.03 11.09 -17.18
N LYS A 104 -8.76 11.28 -15.89
CA LYS A 104 -7.49 11.84 -15.40
C LYS A 104 -6.32 10.89 -15.65
N MET A 105 -6.54 9.58 -15.49
CA MET A 105 -5.51 8.56 -15.74
C MET A 105 -5.37 8.23 -17.23
N ASN A 106 -6.49 8.14 -17.94
CA ASN A 106 -6.57 7.85 -19.36
C ASN A 106 -7.70 8.68 -20.04
N PRO A 107 -7.38 9.80 -20.70
CA PRO A 107 -8.37 10.69 -21.28
C PRO A 107 -9.19 10.09 -22.43
N ALA A 108 -8.76 8.94 -22.98
CA ALA A 108 -9.47 8.23 -24.05
C ALA A 108 -10.60 7.32 -23.53
N VAL A 109 -10.77 7.18 -22.21
CA VAL A 109 -11.80 6.31 -21.65
C VAL A 109 -13.21 6.84 -21.94
N ALA A 110 -14.05 6.01 -22.54
CA ALA A 110 -15.45 6.32 -22.80
C ALA A 110 -16.31 6.00 -21.57
N VAL A 111 -17.43 6.70 -21.40
CA VAL A 111 -18.37 6.44 -20.29
C VAL A 111 -18.92 5.02 -20.36
N GLU A 112 -19.11 4.49 -21.57
CA GLU A 112 -19.52 3.10 -21.78
C GLU A 112 -18.51 2.10 -21.22
N THR A 113 -17.21 2.36 -21.36
CA THR A 113 -16.15 1.53 -20.78
C THR A 113 -16.21 1.56 -19.25
N VAL A 114 -16.44 2.73 -18.65
CA VAL A 114 -16.60 2.86 -17.20
C VAL A 114 -17.85 2.11 -16.71
N ASN A 115 -18.94 2.18 -17.46
CA ASN A 115 -20.18 1.46 -17.18
C ASN A 115 -20.00 -0.06 -17.24
N GLN A 116 -19.32 -0.56 -18.28
CA GLN A 116 -18.98 -1.97 -18.40
C GLN A 116 -18.06 -2.41 -17.26
N TRP A 117 -17.08 -1.57 -16.92
CA TRP A 117 -16.14 -1.86 -15.84
C TRP A 117 -16.84 -1.96 -14.47
N ILE A 118 -17.74 -1.02 -14.14
CA ILE A 118 -18.53 -1.11 -12.91
C ILE A 118 -19.39 -2.38 -12.94
N LYS A 119 -20.08 -2.67 -14.05
CA LYS A 119 -20.89 -3.89 -14.16
C LYS A 119 -20.13 -5.19 -13.97
N ASP A 120 -18.86 -5.23 -14.35
CA ASP A 120 -18.03 -6.43 -14.22
C ASP A 120 -17.63 -6.69 -12.75
N HIS A 121 -17.54 -5.62 -11.96
CA HIS A 121 -17.08 -5.64 -10.56
C HIS A 121 -18.21 -5.45 -9.53
N ASP A 122 -19.40 -5.03 -9.98
CA ASP A 122 -20.64 -4.92 -9.20
C ASP A 122 -21.23 -6.32 -8.96
N LYS A 123 -20.95 -6.88 -7.76
CA LYS A 123 -21.38 -8.23 -7.37
C LYS A 123 -22.79 -8.22 -6.79
N ASN A 124 -23.16 -7.13 -6.14
CA ASN A 124 -24.47 -6.99 -5.50
C ASN A 124 -25.58 -6.56 -6.50
N GLY A 125 -25.20 -6.08 -7.69
CA GLY A 125 -26.09 -5.67 -8.77
C GLY A 125 -26.78 -4.32 -8.55
N ASP A 126 -26.24 -3.44 -7.68
CA ASP A 126 -26.84 -2.14 -7.37
C ASP A 126 -26.47 -1.04 -8.38
N GLY A 127 -25.59 -1.36 -9.34
CA GLY A 127 -25.11 -0.45 -10.38
C GLY A 127 -24.03 0.52 -9.87
N LYS A 128 -23.45 0.25 -8.71
CA LYS A 128 -22.42 1.03 -8.04
C LYS A 128 -21.37 0.10 -7.43
N LEU A 129 -20.23 0.66 -7.05
CA LEU A 129 -19.20 -0.07 -6.33
C LEU A 129 -19.18 0.31 -4.87
N ASN A 130 -19.46 -0.64 -3.99
CA ASN A 130 -19.26 -0.44 -2.56
C ASN A 130 -17.78 -0.64 -2.18
N PHE A 131 -17.43 -0.30 -0.94
CA PHE A 131 -16.05 -0.41 -0.46
C PHE A 131 -15.49 -1.84 -0.52
N GLU A 132 -16.32 -2.85 -0.27
CA GLU A 132 -15.89 -4.26 -0.29
C GLU A 132 -15.58 -4.72 -1.71
N GLU A 133 -16.44 -4.39 -2.68
CA GLU A 133 -16.23 -4.71 -4.10
C GLU A 133 -15.01 -3.97 -4.66
N PHE A 134 -14.83 -2.70 -4.29
CA PHE A 134 -13.66 -1.91 -4.67
C PHE A 134 -12.36 -2.48 -4.09
N ARG A 135 -12.41 -2.96 -2.84
CA ARG A 135 -11.27 -3.62 -2.19
C ARG A 135 -10.92 -4.94 -2.87
N GLU A 136 -11.90 -5.78 -3.15
CA GLU A 136 -11.65 -7.06 -3.86
C GLU A 136 -11.02 -6.80 -5.23
N PHE A 137 -11.51 -5.80 -5.97
CA PHE A 137 -10.89 -5.36 -7.21
C PHE A 137 -9.42 -4.94 -7.02
N MET A 138 -9.13 -4.09 -6.03
CA MET A 138 -7.76 -3.63 -5.78
C MET A 138 -6.83 -4.78 -5.38
N LEU A 139 -7.34 -5.81 -4.71
CA LEU A 139 -6.56 -7.00 -4.37
C LEU A 139 -6.33 -7.91 -5.59
N ASP A 140 -7.37 -8.09 -6.42
CA ASP A 140 -7.34 -9.00 -7.57
C ASP A 140 -6.52 -8.46 -8.74
N GLU A 141 -6.73 -7.19 -9.15
CA GLU A 141 -6.06 -6.62 -10.33
C GLU A 141 -4.65 -6.11 -10.04
N PHE A 142 -4.39 -5.62 -8.82
CA PHE A 142 -3.05 -5.17 -8.44
C PHE A 142 -2.21 -6.24 -7.75
N ASN A 143 -2.72 -7.48 -7.64
CA ASN A 143 -2.06 -8.64 -7.04
C ASN A 143 -1.34 -8.28 -5.72
N LEU A 144 -2.05 -7.49 -4.90
CA LEU A 144 -1.57 -6.89 -3.65
C LEU A 144 -1.58 -7.87 -2.48
#